data_AF-A0A1J4JFP1-F1
#
_entry.id   AF-A0A1J4JFP1-F1
#
_cell.length_a   1.000
_cell.length_b   1.000
_cell.length_c   1.000
_cell.angle_alpha   90.00
_cell.angle_beta   90.00
_cell.angle_gamma   90.00
#
_symmetry.space_group_name_H-M   'P 1'
#
loop_
_entity.id
_entity.type
_entity.pdbx_description
1 polymer ?
#
loop_
_entity_poly.entity_id
_entity_poly.type
_entity_poly.pdbx_seq_one_letter_code
_entity_poly.pdbx_strand_id
1 'polypeptide(L)'
;MSSLENESISRLSSESSITRAENRICDIEEEIEAQGIAIENYIRNHETESDDSEPLIALRALYKLFRKEVSLNNSLRRQITQTIPSNKHLTAENQRVSEIITGFIREAGIFYHTTFRDLNDITEFFLDHIDQSLEAEQQVKTLREIVQQEKSLKTQLNHYITSSEANSHHITEYGDALSMKLVELSSELENVETNCSILKNQITCEEQKKDELLHQIDMIKKGSEIYMEQIEYQRNDFDKVMNTFRNKKAKRKIKIAKIMEEIDSVKLTFKCLLKDKQKLDFALSQARNEKEIIENKSNEEISELQKQKEVYEKLLDDILKKFTENKPKKEELFKQKSQLERKIAKFEKDFQRLSIVSTEWKTKLKAKNQIKQQIFDDIDRYSNTLLKLQEECKTSDVEQYLDMRQSENDSLLIENKKLESILRVTLKNIQKMDDQNLELKASILQYQSNPSQ
;
A
#
# COMPACT_ATOMS: atom_id res chain seq x y z
N MET A 1 -104.75 130.49 -20.96
CA MET A 1 -105.79 129.99 -20.04
C MET A 1 -105.84 128.48 -20.16
N SER A 2 -105.63 127.78 -19.03
CA SER A 2 -106.11 126.44 -18.61
C SER A 2 -106.57 125.47 -19.72
N SER A 3 -106.13 124.21 -19.86
CA SER A 3 -105.50 123.19 -18.98
C SER A 3 -105.27 121.97 -19.88
N LEU A 4 -104.03 121.51 -20.16
CA LEU A 4 -103.30 120.43 -19.48
C LEU A 4 -104.14 119.21 -19.06
N GLU A 5 -103.74 118.05 -19.59
CA GLU A 5 -103.68 116.71 -18.97
C GLU A 5 -104.98 116.13 -18.35
N ASN A 6 -105.59 115.16 -19.04
CA ASN A 6 -105.69 113.79 -18.51
C ASN A 6 -106.35 112.79 -19.48
N GLU A 7 -105.53 111.81 -19.88
CA GLU A 7 -105.79 110.37 -19.75
C GLU A 7 -107.02 109.76 -20.46
N SER A 8 -106.74 109.30 -21.68
CA SER A 8 -106.79 107.90 -22.13
C SER A 8 -107.01 106.79 -21.07
N ILE A 9 -108.13 106.74 -20.35
CA ILE A 9 -108.61 105.51 -19.67
C ILE A 9 -110.13 105.45 -19.75
N SER A 10 -110.67 104.85 -20.82
CA SER A 10 -112.10 104.54 -20.90
C SER A 10 -112.37 103.49 -21.98
N ARG A 11 -112.05 102.23 -21.68
CA ARG A 11 -112.75 101.01 -22.13
C ARG A 11 -112.06 99.78 -21.54
N LEU A 12 -112.87 98.87 -20.95
CA LEU A 12 -112.57 97.55 -20.34
C LEU A 12 -112.34 97.54 -18.81
N SER A 13 -113.40 97.31 -18.04
CA SER A 13 -113.32 96.79 -16.66
C SER A 13 -114.71 96.35 -16.17
N SER A 14 -115.06 95.09 -16.37
CA SER A 14 -116.24 94.44 -15.78
C SER A 14 -115.88 93.06 -15.23
N GLU A 15 -114.79 92.96 -14.48
CA GLU A 15 -114.47 91.78 -13.68
C GLU A 15 -114.40 92.20 -12.21
N SER A 16 -115.13 91.48 -11.36
CA SER A 16 -115.09 91.70 -9.91
C SER A 16 -113.68 91.37 -9.38
N SER A 17 -113.27 92.02 -8.28
CA SER A 17 -111.97 91.78 -7.63
C SER A 17 -111.73 90.31 -7.28
N ILE A 18 -112.82 89.54 -7.11
CA ILE A 18 -112.83 88.10 -6.84
C ILE A 18 -112.50 87.32 -8.12
N THR A 19 -113.16 87.63 -9.23
CA THR A 19 -112.90 87.00 -10.54
C THR A 19 -111.47 87.24 -11.02
N ARG A 20 -110.93 88.44 -10.76
CA ARG A 20 -109.53 88.78 -11.07
C ARG A 20 -108.51 88.02 -10.19
N ALA A 21 -108.88 87.70 -8.95
CA ALA A 21 -108.07 86.90 -8.05
C ALA A 21 -108.15 85.40 -8.41
N GLU A 22 -109.31 84.90 -8.82
CA GLU A 22 -109.52 83.54 -9.30
C GLU A 22 -108.74 83.26 -10.59
N ASN A 23 -108.80 84.16 -11.58
CA ASN A 23 -108.03 84.04 -12.82
C ASN A 23 -106.52 84.04 -12.56
N ARG A 24 -106.04 84.91 -11.67
CA ARG A 24 -104.63 85.03 -11.32
C ARG A 24 -104.11 83.83 -10.51
N ILE A 25 -105.00 83.11 -9.82
CA ILE A 25 -104.66 81.83 -9.16
C ILE A 25 -104.55 80.72 -10.19
N CYS A 26 -105.44 80.67 -11.19
CA CYS A 26 -105.35 79.70 -12.29
C CYS A 26 -104.02 79.85 -13.05
N ASP A 27 -103.61 81.09 -13.36
CA ASP A 27 -102.33 81.36 -14.03
C ASP A 27 -101.12 80.84 -13.22
N ILE A 28 -101.15 80.98 -11.88
CA ILE A 28 -100.10 80.49 -10.99
C ILE A 28 -100.09 78.95 -10.92
N GLU A 29 -101.27 78.33 -10.92
CA GLU A 29 -101.40 76.87 -10.93
C GLU A 29 -100.82 76.28 -12.23
N GLU A 30 -101.10 76.89 -13.38
CA GLU A 30 -100.54 76.50 -14.68
C GLU A 30 -99.01 76.68 -14.74
N GLU A 31 -98.47 77.77 -14.17
CA GLU A 31 -97.02 78.01 -14.12
C GLU A 31 -96.29 77.00 -13.22
N ILE A 32 -96.87 76.65 -12.07
CA ILE A 32 -96.34 75.63 -11.15
C ILE A 32 -96.33 74.25 -11.82
N GLU A 33 -97.39 73.92 -12.57
CA GLU A 33 -97.46 72.65 -13.31
C GLU A 33 -96.41 72.59 -14.44
N ALA A 34 -96.22 73.68 -15.18
CA ALA A 34 -95.20 73.78 -16.23
C ALA A 34 -93.77 73.63 -15.67
N GLN A 35 -93.46 74.25 -14.53
CA GLN A 35 -92.18 74.09 -13.85
C GLN A 35 -91.99 72.65 -13.32
N GLY A 36 -93.06 72.03 -12.81
CA GLY A 36 -93.06 70.64 -12.38
C GLY A 36 -92.73 69.66 -13.51
N ILE A 37 -93.25 69.89 -14.72
CA ILE A 37 -92.96 69.09 -15.92
C ILE A 37 -91.50 69.29 -16.38
N ALA A 38 -90.98 70.52 -16.31
CA ALA A 38 -89.59 70.81 -16.68
C ALA A 38 -88.58 70.09 -15.77
N ILE A 39 -88.83 70.05 -14.46
CA ILE A 39 -87.99 69.34 -13.49
C ILE A 39 -88.06 67.82 -13.70
N GLU A 40 -89.25 67.27 -14.00
CA GLU A 40 -89.42 65.84 -14.28
C GLU A 40 -88.65 65.42 -15.54
N ASN A 41 -88.70 66.24 -16.60
CA ASN A 41 -87.94 66.00 -17.82
C ASN A 41 -86.43 66.10 -17.59
N TYR A 42 -85.99 67.02 -16.73
CA TYR A 42 -84.58 67.12 -16.34
C TYR A 42 -84.10 65.86 -15.61
N ILE A 43 -84.87 65.35 -14.65
CA ILE A 43 -84.56 64.10 -13.93
C ILE A 43 -84.51 62.92 -14.90
N ARG A 44 -85.50 62.79 -15.79
CA ARG A 44 -85.60 61.68 -16.76
C ARG A 44 -84.47 61.69 -17.79
N ASN A 45 -84.01 62.85 -18.23
CA ASN A 45 -82.91 62.95 -19.19
C ASN A 45 -81.53 62.66 -18.59
N HIS A 46 -81.40 62.66 -17.26
CA HIS A 46 -80.17 62.35 -16.54
C HIS A 46 -80.23 60.99 -15.82
N GLU A 47 -81.22 60.15 -16.14
CA GLU A 47 -81.37 58.79 -15.59
C GLU A 47 -80.36 57.78 -16.14
N THR A 48 -79.72 58.05 -17.27
CA THR A 48 -78.80 57.11 -17.94
C THR A 48 -77.32 57.37 -17.67
N GLU A 49 -76.97 58.48 -17.01
CA GLU A 49 -75.60 58.82 -16.62
C GLU A 49 -75.45 58.66 -15.10
N SER A 50 -74.99 57.47 -14.67
CA SER A 50 -74.60 57.16 -13.28
C SER A 50 -75.70 57.30 -12.22
N ASP A 51 -76.20 56.15 -11.76
CA ASP A 51 -77.24 56.02 -10.71
C ASP A 51 -76.75 56.38 -9.29
N ASP A 52 -75.56 57.02 -9.15
CA ASP A 52 -74.85 57.25 -7.88
C ASP A 52 -74.47 58.73 -7.63
N SER A 53 -75.17 59.66 -8.26
CA SER A 53 -75.05 61.09 -7.97
C SER A 53 -75.96 61.46 -6.78
N GLU A 54 -75.38 61.62 -5.58
CA GLU A 54 -76.06 62.07 -4.35
C GLU A 54 -76.95 63.34 -4.57
N PRO A 55 -76.54 64.33 -5.40
CA PRO A 55 -77.40 65.45 -5.79
C PRO A 55 -78.67 65.05 -6.56
N LEU A 56 -78.61 64.03 -7.43
CA LEU A 56 -79.75 63.57 -8.23
C LEU A 56 -80.78 62.83 -7.36
N ILE A 57 -80.29 62.06 -6.38
CA ILE A 57 -81.13 61.38 -5.38
C ILE A 57 -81.85 62.42 -4.50
N ALA A 58 -81.13 63.45 -4.04
CA ALA A 58 -81.71 64.55 -3.27
C ALA A 58 -82.77 65.31 -4.10
N LEU A 59 -82.50 65.60 -5.37
CA LEU A 59 -83.44 66.28 -6.27
C LEU A 59 -84.71 65.44 -6.52
N ARG A 60 -84.59 64.12 -6.67
CA ARG A 60 -85.73 63.19 -6.78
C ARG A 60 -86.60 63.18 -5.52
N ALA A 61 -85.97 63.18 -4.34
CA ALA A 61 -86.69 63.20 -3.06
C ALA A 61 -87.44 64.54 -2.87
N LEU A 62 -86.78 65.66 -3.17
CA LEU A 62 -87.37 67.00 -3.10
C LEU A 62 -88.54 67.18 -4.08
N TYR A 63 -88.41 66.66 -5.32
CA TYR A 63 -89.48 66.72 -6.31
C TYR A 63 -90.72 65.90 -5.88
N LYS A 64 -90.53 64.72 -5.29
CA LYS A 64 -91.64 63.92 -4.73
C LYS A 64 -92.37 64.65 -3.60
N LEU A 65 -91.65 65.34 -2.72
CA LEU A 65 -92.22 66.17 -1.66
C LEU A 65 -93.00 67.35 -2.23
N PHE A 66 -92.41 68.09 -3.18
CA PHE A 66 -93.04 69.22 -3.86
C PHE A 66 -94.38 68.82 -4.50
N ARG A 67 -94.41 67.72 -5.27
CA ARG A 67 -95.64 67.23 -5.91
C ARG A 67 -96.74 66.90 -4.91
N LYS A 68 -96.37 66.29 -3.78
CA LYS A 68 -97.33 65.94 -2.72
C LYS A 68 -97.91 67.19 -2.06
N GLU A 69 -97.09 68.20 -1.83
CA GLU A 69 -97.49 69.46 -1.21
C GLU A 69 -98.42 70.28 -2.12
N VAL A 70 -98.08 70.41 -3.41
CA VAL A 70 -98.92 71.10 -4.41
C VAL A 70 -100.29 70.42 -4.53
N SER A 71 -100.33 69.07 -4.59
CA SER A 71 -101.59 68.33 -4.63
C SER A 71 -102.45 68.53 -3.40
N LEU A 72 -101.85 68.60 -2.20
CA LEU A 72 -102.56 68.83 -0.95
C LEU A 72 -103.13 70.25 -0.89
N ASN A 73 -102.34 71.25 -1.30
CA ASN A 73 -102.75 72.66 -1.33
C ASN A 73 -103.95 72.87 -2.28
N ASN A 74 -103.91 72.27 -3.47
CA ASN A 74 -105.02 72.34 -4.43
C ASN A 74 -106.29 71.65 -3.89
N SER A 75 -106.14 70.53 -3.17
CA SER A 75 -107.27 69.85 -2.53
C SER A 75 -107.92 70.69 -1.43
N LEU A 76 -107.10 71.32 -0.56
CA LEU A 76 -107.59 72.19 0.52
C LEU A 76 -108.29 73.43 -0.04
N ARG A 77 -107.73 74.05 -1.08
CA ARG A 77 -108.35 75.21 -1.73
C ARG A 77 -109.69 74.87 -2.36
N ARG A 78 -109.82 73.73 -3.05
CA ARG A 78 -111.12 73.25 -3.57
C ARG A 78 -112.14 73.03 -2.46
N GLN A 79 -111.74 72.47 -1.32
CA GLN A 79 -112.63 72.29 -0.17
C GLN A 79 -113.08 73.63 0.44
N ILE A 80 -112.19 74.62 0.52
CA ILE A 80 -112.52 75.98 0.99
C ILE A 80 -113.48 76.67 0.02
N THR A 81 -113.23 76.62 -1.29
CA THR A 81 -114.14 77.21 -2.29
C THR A 81 -115.52 76.52 -2.28
N GLN A 82 -115.59 75.22 -2.00
CA GLN A 82 -116.86 74.49 -1.85
C GLN A 82 -117.61 74.77 -0.54
N THR A 83 -116.96 75.33 0.48
CA THR A 83 -117.58 75.68 1.77
C THR A 83 -118.06 77.14 1.85
N ILE A 84 -117.79 77.96 0.84
CA ILE A 84 -118.27 79.35 0.73
C ILE A 84 -119.59 79.39 -0.07
N PRO A 85 -120.69 78.82 0.47
CA PRO A 85 -121.98 79.52 0.42
C PRO A 85 -122.84 79.26 1.68
N SER A 86 -122.48 79.80 2.84
CA SER A 86 -123.27 79.65 4.09
C SER A 86 -123.88 80.95 4.64
N ASN A 87 -123.57 82.12 4.05
CA ASN A 87 -124.17 83.39 4.48
C ASN A 87 -125.58 83.68 3.95
N LYS A 88 -126.11 82.89 3.00
CA LYS A 88 -127.50 83.04 2.50
C LYS A 88 -128.54 82.34 3.38
N HIS A 89 -128.14 81.37 4.21
CA HIS A 89 -129.10 80.54 4.96
C HIS A 89 -129.53 81.18 6.30
N LEU A 90 -128.63 81.90 6.97
CA LEU A 90 -128.88 82.62 8.23
C LEU A 90 -129.76 83.88 8.06
N THR A 91 -129.78 84.49 6.88
CA THR A 91 -130.65 85.65 6.58
C THR A 91 -132.11 85.21 6.39
N ALA A 92 -132.34 84.03 5.81
CA ALA A 92 -133.67 83.48 5.58
C ALA A 92 -134.37 83.01 6.87
N GLU A 93 -133.62 82.43 7.83
CA GLU A 93 -134.18 82.00 9.11
C GLU A 93 -134.54 83.17 10.03
N ASN A 94 -133.71 84.21 10.09
CA ASN A 94 -134.02 85.41 10.87
C ASN A 94 -135.25 86.16 10.33
N GLN A 95 -135.47 86.12 9.01
CA GLN A 95 -136.66 86.69 8.39
C GLN A 95 -137.92 85.89 8.78
N ARG A 96 -137.82 84.55 8.84
CA ARG A 96 -138.92 83.67 9.27
C ARG A 96 -139.29 83.83 10.74
N VAL A 97 -138.31 83.99 11.64
CA VAL A 97 -138.55 84.26 13.07
C VAL A 97 -139.21 85.63 13.27
N SER A 98 -138.80 86.64 12.50
CA SER A 98 -139.41 87.97 12.55
C SER A 98 -140.86 87.97 12.06
N GLU A 99 -141.19 87.18 11.03
CA GLU A 99 -142.57 86.99 10.55
C GLU A 99 -143.48 86.33 11.59
N ILE A 100 -142.99 85.34 12.33
CA ILE A 100 -143.75 84.65 13.41
C ILE A 100 -144.06 85.62 14.56
N ILE A 101 -143.07 86.39 15.02
CA ILE A 101 -143.27 87.38 16.11
C ILE A 101 -144.26 88.47 15.65
N THR A 102 -144.16 88.93 14.40
CA THR A 102 -145.07 89.94 13.83
C THR A 102 -146.48 89.37 13.61
N GLY A 103 -146.61 88.07 13.34
CA GLY A 103 -147.89 87.35 13.31
C GLY A 103 -148.55 87.27 14.69
N PHE A 104 -147.79 86.87 15.71
CA PHE A 104 -148.28 86.75 17.08
C PHE A 104 -148.77 88.09 17.68
N ILE A 105 -148.04 89.19 17.45
CA ILE A 105 -148.45 90.53 17.90
C ILE A 105 -149.77 90.96 17.21
N ARG A 106 -149.98 90.56 15.96
CA ARG A 106 -151.19 90.84 15.18
C ARG A 106 -152.40 90.05 15.70
N GLU A 107 -152.22 88.75 15.98
CA GLU A 107 -153.27 87.88 16.51
C GLU A 107 -153.65 88.24 17.96
N ALA A 108 -152.68 88.60 18.81
CA ALA A 108 -152.95 89.14 20.14
C ALA A 108 -153.71 90.48 20.08
N GLY A 109 -153.46 91.30 19.05
CA GLY A 109 -154.21 92.52 18.77
C GLY A 109 -155.66 92.27 18.32
N ILE A 110 -155.90 91.17 17.58
CA ILE A 110 -157.25 90.74 17.20
C ILE A 110 -158.00 90.23 18.43
N PHE A 111 -157.37 89.41 19.27
CA PHE A 111 -157.93 88.85 20.52
C PHE A 111 -158.60 89.90 21.41
N TYR A 112 -157.97 91.06 21.61
CA TYR A 112 -158.50 92.14 22.45
C TYR A 112 -159.61 92.99 21.80
N HIS A 113 -159.88 92.83 20.50
CA HIS A 113 -160.87 93.61 19.75
C HIS A 113 -161.95 92.76 19.08
N THR A 114 -161.95 91.44 19.32
CA THR A 114 -162.98 90.54 18.78
C THR A 114 -164.33 90.79 19.48
N THR A 115 -165.31 91.25 18.71
CA THR A 115 -166.72 91.32 19.12
C THR A 115 -167.41 90.05 18.62
N PHE A 116 -167.78 89.17 19.55
CA PHE A 116 -168.49 87.93 19.23
C PHE A 116 -169.95 88.25 18.90
N ARG A 117 -170.44 87.78 17.73
CA ARG A 117 -171.80 88.08 17.29
C ARG A 117 -172.82 87.17 17.97
N ASP A 118 -172.42 85.97 18.36
CA ASP A 118 -173.23 85.03 19.13
C ASP A 118 -172.39 84.07 20.01
N LEU A 119 -173.07 83.17 20.73
CA LEU A 119 -172.44 82.15 21.60
C LEU A 119 -171.70 81.06 20.80
N ASN A 120 -172.06 80.87 19.53
CA ASN A 120 -171.43 79.90 18.65
C ASN A 120 -170.01 80.36 18.28
N ASP A 121 -169.84 81.65 17.97
CA ASP A 121 -168.53 82.27 17.73
C ASP A 121 -167.57 82.09 18.92
N ILE A 122 -168.10 82.19 20.15
CA ILE A 122 -167.30 81.97 21.38
C ILE A 122 -166.88 80.50 21.49
N THR A 123 -167.79 79.58 21.17
CA THR A 123 -167.53 78.14 21.29
C THR A 123 -166.51 77.67 20.26
N GLU A 124 -166.61 78.16 19.03
CA GLU A 124 -165.67 77.86 17.94
C GLU A 124 -164.27 78.41 18.25
N PHE A 125 -164.20 79.61 18.83
CA PHE A 125 -162.95 80.22 19.30
C PHE A 125 -162.23 79.40 20.38
N PHE A 126 -162.98 78.92 21.39
CA PHE A 126 -162.40 78.08 22.45
C PHE A 126 -161.98 76.69 21.94
N LEU A 127 -162.74 76.10 21.00
CA LEU A 127 -162.36 74.82 20.39
C LEU A 127 -161.06 74.96 19.59
N ASP A 128 -160.93 76.01 18.77
CA ASP A 128 -159.72 76.27 17.99
C ASP A 128 -158.50 76.52 18.89
N HIS A 129 -158.67 77.22 20.03
CA HIS A 129 -157.60 77.39 21.02
C HIS A 129 -157.26 76.11 21.79
N ILE A 130 -158.23 75.24 22.05
CA ILE A 130 -157.99 73.92 22.66
C ILE A 130 -157.21 73.04 21.68
N ASP A 131 -157.56 73.04 20.39
CA ASP A 131 -156.86 72.29 19.36
C ASP A 131 -155.42 72.80 19.17
N GLN A 132 -155.21 74.11 19.13
CA GLN A 132 -153.86 74.70 19.10
C GLN A 132 -153.05 74.38 20.37
N SER A 133 -153.67 74.37 21.54
CA SER A 133 -153.02 73.97 22.80
C SER A 133 -152.63 72.49 22.80
N LEU A 134 -153.47 71.62 22.23
CA LEU A 134 -153.20 70.19 22.08
C LEU A 134 -152.05 69.95 21.08
N GLU A 135 -152.03 70.70 19.97
CA GLU A 135 -150.95 70.66 18.99
C GLU A 135 -149.62 71.15 19.60
N ALA A 136 -149.65 72.21 20.42
CA ALA A 136 -148.48 72.69 21.16
C ALA A 136 -147.97 71.64 22.17
N GLU A 137 -148.86 70.93 22.87
CA GLU A 137 -148.46 69.83 23.77
C GLU A 137 -147.78 68.68 23.01
N GLN A 138 -148.32 68.32 21.84
CA GLN A 138 -147.74 67.32 20.95
C GLN A 138 -146.33 67.73 20.49
N GLN A 139 -146.16 68.99 20.08
CA GLN A 139 -144.86 69.55 19.68
C GLN A 139 -143.86 69.55 20.84
N VAL A 140 -144.29 69.92 22.06
CA VAL A 140 -143.43 69.87 23.26
C VAL A 140 -142.99 68.44 23.57
N LYS A 141 -143.87 67.44 23.38
CA LYS A 141 -143.51 66.03 23.54
C LYS A 141 -142.44 65.59 22.53
N THR A 142 -142.62 65.93 21.26
CA THR A 142 -141.61 65.66 20.22
C THR A 142 -140.29 66.37 20.50
N LEU A 143 -140.32 67.63 20.97
CA LEU A 143 -139.11 68.35 21.38
C LEU A 143 -138.39 67.67 22.54
N ARG A 144 -139.12 67.15 23.55
CA ARG A 144 -138.52 66.39 24.65
C ARG A 144 -137.85 65.11 24.16
N GLU A 145 -138.47 64.40 23.23
CA GLU A 145 -137.89 63.19 22.61
C GLU A 145 -136.61 63.53 21.82
N ILE A 146 -136.61 64.60 21.03
CA ILE A 146 -135.43 65.09 20.30
C ILE A 146 -134.30 65.47 21.26
N VAL A 147 -134.59 66.22 22.33
CA VAL A 147 -133.58 66.60 23.34
C VAL A 147 -133.01 65.37 24.05
N GLN A 148 -133.83 64.35 24.29
CA GLN A 148 -133.36 63.10 24.90
C GLN A 148 -132.47 62.31 23.94
N GLN A 149 -132.81 62.27 22.65
CA GLN A 149 -131.96 61.70 21.60
C GLN A 149 -130.64 62.46 21.47
N GLU A 150 -130.66 63.79 21.48
CA GLU A 150 -129.47 64.64 21.44
C GLU A 150 -128.55 64.35 22.63
N LYS A 151 -129.10 64.26 23.84
CA LYS A 151 -128.33 63.88 25.04
C LYS A 151 -127.69 62.51 24.89
N SER A 152 -128.44 61.52 24.40
CA SER A 152 -127.92 60.16 24.18
C SER A 152 -126.78 60.14 23.15
N LEU A 153 -126.95 60.83 22.01
CA LEU A 153 -125.94 60.97 20.98
C LEU A 153 -124.69 61.68 21.50
N LYS A 154 -124.86 62.73 22.32
CA LYS A 154 -123.74 63.44 22.94
C LYS A 154 -122.95 62.55 23.89
N THR A 155 -123.63 61.70 24.68
CA THR A 155 -122.94 60.70 25.51
C THR A 155 -122.18 59.68 24.68
N GLN A 156 -122.76 59.18 23.59
CA GLN A 156 -122.07 58.26 22.68
C GLN A 156 -120.85 58.92 22.01
N LEU A 157 -120.99 60.16 21.54
CA LEU A 157 -119.91 60.93 20.95
C LEU A 157 -118.76 61.11 21.93
N ASN A 158 -119.05 61.50 23.18
CA ASN A 158 -118.03 61.62 24.22
C ASN A 158 -117.31 60.29 24.49
N HIS A 159 -118.04 59.17 24.51
CA HIS A 159 -117.44 57.85 24.65
C HIS A 159 -116.48 57.52 23.48
N TYR A 160 -116.89 57.81 22.25
CA TYR A 160 -116.03 57.62 21.08
C TYR A 160 -114.79 58.53 21.11
N ILE A 161 -114.93 59.79 21.55
CA ILE A 161 -113.80 60.72 21.71
C ILE A 161 -112.81 60.14 22.72
N THR A 162 -113.25 59.76 23.92
CA THR A 162 -112.36 59.17 24.93
C THR A 162 -111.70 57.87 24.44
N SER A 163 -112.44 57.01 23.72
CA SER A 163 -111.86 55.80 23.13
C SER A 163 -110.83 56.13 22.04
N SER A 164 -111.08 57.14 21.22
CA SER A 164 -110.16 57.61 20.18
C SER A 164 -108.90 58.22 20.78
N GLU A 165 -109.02 58.99 21.86
CA GLU A 165 -107.89 59.58 22.60
C GLU A 165 -107.02 58.48 23.23
N ALA A 166 -107.64 57.47 23.85
CA ALA A 166 -106.91 56.31 24.39
C ALA A 166 -106.16 55.54 23.29
N ASN A 167 -106.81 55.29 22.14
CA ASN A 167 -106.16 54.66 21.00
C ASN A 167 -105.02 55.51 20.43
N SER A 168 -105.21 56.83 20.34
CA SER A 168 -104.15 57.74 19.91
C SER A 168 -102.96 57.70 20.87
N HIS A 169 -103.20 57.64 22.18
CA HIS A 169 -102.15 57.51 23.17
C HIS A 169 -101.36 56.21 23.00
N HIS A 170 -102.06 55.08 22.86
CA HIS A 170 -101.41 53.78 22.60
C HIS A 170 -100.61 53.75 21.31
N ILE A 171 -101.08 54.40 20.24
CA ILE A 171 -100.32 54.53 18.98
C ILE A 171 -99.02 55.31 19.22
N THR A 172 -99.08 56.40 19.99
CA THR A 172 -97.89 57.18 20.35
C THR A 172 -96.93 56.36 21.20
N GLU A 173 -97.39 55.69 22.26
CA GLU A 173 -96.55 54.82 23.11
C GLU A 173 -95.87 53.71 22.28
N TYR A 174 -96.62 53.09 21.35
CA TYR A 174 -96.07 52.05 20.48
C TYR A 174 -95.06 52.63 19.48
N GLY A 175 -95.33 53.83 18.94
CA GLY A 175 -94.40 54.56 18.09
C GLY A 175 -93.09 54.88 18.81
N ASP A 176 -93.16 55.36 20.04
CA ASP A 176 -92.00 55.66 20.88
C ASP A 176 -91.20 54.39 21.22
N ALA A 177 -91.88 53.29 21.57
CA ALA A 177 -91.23 52.00 21.83
C ALA A 177 -90.52 51.44 20.58
N LEU A 178 -91.13 51.55 19.40
CA LEU A 178 -90.49 51.17 18.14
C LEU A 178 -89.29 52.06 17.81
N SER A 179 -89.40 53.36 18.05
CA SER A 179 -88.31 54.32 17.84
C SER A 179 -87.10 53.99 18.73
N MET A 180 -87.33 53.71 20.02
CA MET A 180 -86.27 53.26 20.92
C MET A 180 -85.60 51.97 20.45
N LYS A 181 -86.40 50.97 20.06
CA LYS A 181 -85.87 49.70 19.55
C LYS A 181 -85.06 49.88 18.26
N LEU A 182 -85.45 50.81 17.39
CA LEU A 182 -84.69 51.12 16.18
C LEU A 182 -83.32 51.74 16.52
N VAL A 183 -83.26 52.63 17.51
CA VAL A 183 -81.99 53.21 17.98
C VAL A 183 -81.09 52.15 18.59
N GLU A 184 -81.63 51.26 19.43
CA GLU A 184 -80.88 50.13 20.01
C GLU A 184 -80.29 49.23 18.91
N LEU A 185 -81.11 48.79 17.96
CA LEU A 185 -80.66 47.96 16.85
C LEU A 185 -79.62 48.67 15.96
N SER A 186 -79.75 49.98 15.76
CA SER A 186 -78.78 50.76 15.00
C SER A 186 -77.43 50.82 15.73
N SER A 187 -77.43 50.99 17.05
CA SER A 187 -76.22 50.96 17.87
C SER A 187 -75.57 49.57 17.90
N GLU A 188 -76.38 48.50 17.97
CA GLU A 188 -75.87 47.13 17.87
C GLU A 188 -75.23 46.87 16.50
N LEU A 189 -75.86 47.35 15.42
CA LEU A 189 -75.32 47.22 14.06
C LEU A 189 -73.98 47.94 13.92
N GLU A 190 -73.87 49.19 14.40
CA GLU A 190 -72.63 49.96 14.38
C GLU A 190 -71.51 49.25 15.16
N ASN A 191 -71.85 48.65 16.31
CA ASN A 191 -70.91 47.85 17.08
C ASN A 191 -70.46 46.58 16.31
N VAL A 192 -71.37 45.92 15.59
CA VAL A 192 -71.00 44.77 14.73
C VAL A 192 -70.08 45.22 13.59
N GLU A 193 -70.39 46.33 12.93
CA GLU A 193 -69.59 46.87 11.82
C GLU A 193 -68.17 47.24 12.26
N THR A 194 -68.04 47.90 13.40
CA THR A 194 -66.73 48.24 13.98
C THR A 194 -65.93 47.00 14.34
N ASN A 195 -66.55 45.99 14.96
CA ASN A 195 -65.90 44.71 15.25
C ASN A 195 -65.47 43.96 13.97
N CYS A 196 -66.30 43.95 12.94
CA CYS A 196 -65.95 43.38 11.64
C CYS A 196 -64.75 44.09 11.01
N SER A 197 -64.68 45.42 11.11
CA SER A 197 -63.53 46.21 10.64
C SER A 197 -62.25 45.85 11.39
N ILE A 198 -62.32 45.73 12.72
CA ILE A 198 -61.19 45.30 13.57
C ILE A 198 -60.69 43.91 13.15
N LEU A 199 -61.61 42.95 12.99
CA LEU A 199 -61.27 41.59 12.57
C LEU A 199 -60.64 41.56 11.18
N LYS A 200 -61.14 42.36 10.23
CA LYS A 200 -60.57 42.46 8.89
C LYS A 200 -59.13 42.98 8.91
N ASN A 201 -58.86 43.99 9.73
CA ASN A 201 -57.50 44.50 9.92
C ASN A 201 -56.59 43.44 10.58
N GLN A 202 -57.08 42.70 11.57
CA GLN A 202 -56.34 41.61 12.20
C GLN A 202 -55.99 40.50 11.20
N ILE A 203 -56.94 40.08 10.37
CA ILE A 203 -56.71 39.08 9.31
C ILE A 203 -55.60 39.55 8.38
N THR A 204 -55.66 40.81 7.93
CA THR A 204 -54.64 41.40 7.05
C THR A 204 -53.25 41.38 7.69
N CYS A 205 -53.15 41.73 8.98
CA CYS A 205 -51.89 41.66 9.73
C CYS A 205 -51.36 40.23 9.87
N GLU A 206 -52.22 39.25 10.11
CA GLU A 206 -51.81 37.84 10.22
C GLU A 206 -51.39 37.25 8.86
N GLU A 207 -52.02 37.67 7.76
CA GLU A 207 -51.59 37.31 6.41
C GLU A 207 -50.19 37.85 6.11
N GLN A 208 -49.89 39.10 6.47
CA GLN A 208 -48.54 39.66 6.34
C GLN A 208 -47.50 38.90 7.15
N LYS A 209 -47.79 38.57 8.42
CA LYS A 209 -46.89 37.76 9.26
C LYS A 209 -46.66 36.37 8.67
N LYS A 210 -47.70 35.75 8.11
CA LYS A 210 -47.58 34.45 7.43
C LYS A 210 -46.62 34.55 6.25
N ASP A 211 -46.73 35.59 5.43
CA ASP A 211 -45.86 35.79 4.27
C ASP A 211 -44.40 36.02 4.70
N GLU A 212 -44.17 36.79 5.76
CA GLU A 212 -42.83 36.97 6.35
C GLU A 212 -42.24 35.64 6.85
N LEU A 213 -43.02 34.82 7.54
CA LEU A 213 -42.58 33.51 8.01
C LEU A 213 -42.26 32.56 6.86
N LEU A 214 -43.09 32.55 5.80
CA LEU A 214 -42.82 31.76 4.60
C LEU A 214 -41.52 32.19 3.91
N HIS A 215 -41.26 33.50 3.86
CA HIS A 215 -39.99 34.01 3.34
C HIS A 215 -38.79 33.56 4.19
N GLN A 216 -38.89 33.62 5.52
CA GLN A 216 -37.84 33.13 6.41
C GLN A 216 -37.58 31.64 6.23
N ILE A 217 -38.63 30.82 6.07
CA ILE A 217 -38.51 29.38 5.80
C ILE A 217 -37.76 29.14 4.47
N ASP A 218 -38.07 29.90 3.42
CA ASP A 218 -37.38 29.80 2.13
C ASP A 218 -35.88 30.15 2.26
N MET A 219 -35.56 31.19 3.01
CA MET A 219 -34.16 31.56 3.30
C MET A 219 -33.42 30.45 4.06
N ILE A 220 -34.04 29.86 5.08
CA ILE A 220 -33.47 28.73 5.83
C ILE A 220 -33.24 27.54 4.90
N LYS A 221 -34.20 27.23 4.02
CA LYS A 221 -34.09 26.13 3.07
C LYS A 221 -32.92 26.34 2.10
N LYS A 222 -32.78 27.53 1.51
CA LYS A 222 -31.64 27.88 0.65
C LYS A 222 -30.31 27.80 1.40
N GLY A 223 -30.26 28.29 2.64
CA GLY A 223 -29.09 28.15 3.50
C GLY A 223 -28.73 26.68 3.75
N SER A 224 -29.72 25.84 4.03
CA SER A 224 -29.54 24.41 4.22
C SER A 224 -29.04 23.71 2.96
N GLU A 225 -29.53 24.08 1.78
CA GLU A 225 -29.07 23.53 0.49
C GLU A 225 -27.58 23.82 0.27
N ILE A 226 -27.12 25.04 0.55
CA ILE A 226 -25.70 25.42 0.48
C ILE A 226 -24.85 24.56 1.45
N TYR A 227 -25.32 24.36 2.68
CA TYR A 227 -24.59 23.52 3.64
C TYR A 227 -24.52 22.06 3.18
N MET A 228 -25.59 21.54 2.57
CA MET A 228 -25.60 20.18 2.03
C MET A 228 -24.58 20.02 0.89
N GLU A 229 -24.52 20.98 -0.03
CA GLU A 229 -23.50 20.99 -1.10
C GLU A 229 -22.07 21.04 -0.54
N GLN A 230 -21.84 21.85 0.51
CA GLN A 230 -20.53 21.92 1.17
C GLN A 230 -20.14 20.60 1.84
N ILE A 231 -21.08 19.96 2.54
CA ILE A 231 -20.85 18.65 3.17
C ILE A 231 -20.51 17.61 2.11
N GLU A 232 -21.23 17.61 0.98
CA GLU A 232 -20.96 16.69 -0.12
C GLU A 232 -19.58 16.92 -0.75
N TYR A 233 -19.20 18.18 -0.96
CA TYR A 233 -17.87 18.55 -1.43
C TYR A 233 -16.77 18.04 -0.48
N GLN A 234 -16.91 18.31 0.83
CA GLN A 234 -15.96 17.86 1.84
C GLN A 234 -15.85 16.34 1.92
N ARG A 235 -16.98 15.63 1.80
CA ARG A 235 -17.02 14.17 1.78
C ARG A 235 -16.28 13.61 0.57
N ASN A 236 -16.49 14.19 -0.61
CA ASN A 236 -15.81 13.79 -1.83
C ASN A 236 -14.29 13.99 -1.72
N ASP A 237 -13.83 15.10 -1.16
CA ASP A 237 -12.40 15.35 -0.93
C ASP A 237 -11.81 14.38 0.10
N PHE A 238 -12.54 14.10 1.19
CA PHE A 238 -12.13 13.08 2.15
C PHE A 238 -12.00 11.69 1.52
N ASP A 239 -12.94 11.30 0.67
CA ASP A 239 -12.88 10.02 -0.05
C ASP A 239 -11.67 9.93 -1.00
N LYS A 240 -11.31 11.02 -1.69
CA LYS A 240 -10.07 11.08 -2.50
C LYS A 240 -8.82 10.88 -1.63
N VAL A 241 -8.75 11.52 -0.48
CA VAL A 241 -7.64 11.38 0.47
C VAL A 241 -7.56 9.95 0.98
N MET A 242 -8.68 9.37 1.39
CA MET A 242 -8.75 8.00 1.90
C MET A 242 -8.38 6.97 0.83
N ASN A 243 -8.83 7.15 -0.41
CA ASN A 243 -8.44 6.29 -1.52
C ASN A 243 -6.94 6.40 -1.81
N THR A 244 -6.38 7.61 -1.79
CA THR A 244 -4.93 7.82 -1.92
C THR A 244 -4.15 7.12 -0.81
N PHE A 245 -4.63 7.21 0.43
CA PHE A 245 -4.03 6.53 1.58
C PHE A 245 -4.07 5.01 1.42
N ARG A 246 -5.23 4.43 1.06
CA ARG A 246 -5.40 2.99 0.79
C ARG A 246 -4.44 2.52 -0.30
N ASN A 247 -4.34 3.26 -1.40
CA ASN A 247 -3.43 2.95 -2.50
C ASN A 247 -1.96 2.99 -2.07
N LYS A 248 -1.55 4.02 -1.31
CA LYS A 248 -0.19 4.10 -0.74
C LYS A 248 0.09 2.95 0.22
N LYS A 249 -0.88 2.57 1.07
CA LYS A 249 -0.76 1.43 1.99
C LYS A 249 -0.56 0.11 1.22
N ALA A 250 -1.34 -0.13 0.17
CA ALA A 250 -1.20 -1.31 -0.69
C ALA A 250 0.18 -1.36 -1.37
N LYS A 251 0.65 -0.25 -1.95
CA LYS A 251 1.98 -0.16 -2.56
C LYS A 251 3.10 -0.44 -1.56
N ARG A 252 3.00 0.10 -0.34
CA ARG A 252 3.97 -0.19 0.74
C ARG A 252 3.98 -1.67 1.12
N LYS A 253 2.81 -2.31 1.24
CA LYS A 253 2.70 -3.74 1.55
C LYS A 253 3.43 -4.59 0.49
N ILE A 254 3.24 -4.29 -0.80
CA ILE A 254 3.94 -4.96 -1.90
C ILE A 254 5.45 -4.72 -1.81
N LYS A 255 5.89 -3.48 -1.56
CA LYS A 255 7.32 -3.16 -1.44
C LYS A 255 7.98 -3.90 -0.28
N ILE A 256 7.31 -3.99 0.86
CA ILE A 256 7.80 -4.75 2.03
C ILE A 256 7.91 -6.24 1.69
N ALA A 257 6.91 -6.82 1.01
CA ALA A 257 6.96 -8.22 0.60
C ALA A 257 8.17 -8.52 -0.29
N LYS A 258 8.46 -7.66 -1.28
CA LYS A 258 9.66 -7.79 -2.13
C LYS A 258 10.96 -7.71 -1.33
N ILE A 259 11.07 -6.77 -0.40
CA ILE A 259 12.26 -6.65 0.47
C ILE A 259 12.41 -7.92 1.32
N MET A 260 11.32 -8.50 1.82
CA MET A 260 11.38 -9.76 2.57
C MET A 260 11.88 -10.92 1.70
N GLU A 261 11.39 -11.04 0.45
CA GLU A 261 11.89 -12.03 -0.52
C GLU A 261 13.39 -11.83 -0.81
N GLU A 262 13.84 -10.59 -1.01
CA GLU A 262 15.26 -10.27 -1.22
C GLU A 262 16.11 -10.63 0.01
N ILE A 263 15.64 -10.32 1.22
CA ILE A 263 16.31 -10.70 2.46
C ILE A 263 16.44 -12.22 2.58
N ASP A 264 15.38 -12.96 2.26
CA ASP A 264 15.40 -14.42 2.35
C ASP A 264 16.34 -15.05 1.32
N SER A 265 16.40 -14.48 0.10
CA SER A 265 17.42 -14.82 -0.91
C SER A 265 18.84 -14.58 -0.39
N VAL A 266 19.12 -13.39 0.18
CA VAL A 266 20.44 -13.06 0.73
C VAL A 266 20.80 -13.99 1.90
N LYS A 267 19.85 -14.30 2.79
CA LYS A 267 20.07 -15.27 3.88
C LYS A 267 20.43 -16.66 3.35
N LEU A 268 19.79 -17.10 2.27
CA LEU A 268 20.08 -18.38 1.63
C LEU A 268 21.51 -18.39 1.08
N THR A 269 21.86 -17.36 0.31
CA THR A 269 23.21 -17.18 -0.24
C THR A 269 24.26 -17.11 0.87
N PHE A 270 24.00 -16.37 1.94
CA PHE A 270 24.88 -16.29 3.10
C PHE A 270 25.08 -17.65 3.77
N LYS A 271 24.01 -18.44 3.96
CA LYS A 271 24.11 -19.81 4.49
C LYS A 271 24.97 -20.71 3.60
N CYS A 272 24.87 -20.59 2.28
CA CYS A 272 25.73 -21.34 1.34
C CYS A 272 27.19 -20.92 1.47
N LEU A 273 27.48 -19.61 1.44
CA LEU A 273 28.84 -19.09 1.62
C LEU A 273 29.44 -19.49 2.97
N LEU A 274 28.63 -19.54 4.03
CA LEU A 274 29.09 -19.99 5.35
C LEU A 274 29.51 -21.47 5.31
N LYS A 275 28.75 -22.33 4.63
CA LYS A 275 29.12 -23.75 4.43
C LYS A 275 30.39 -23.88 3.60
N ASP A 276 30.51 -23.09 2.54
CA ASP A 276 31.69 -23.14 1.67
C ASP A 276 32.93 -22.65 2.41
N LYS A 277 32.82 -21.59 3.21
CA LYS A 277 33.88 -21.16 4.14
C LYS A 277 34.30 -22.30 5.07
N GLN A 278 33.35 -22.98 5.71
CA GLN A 278 33.65 -24.10 6.62
C GLN A 278 34.40 -25.23 5.91
N LYS A 279 34.03 -25.56 4.67
CA LYS A 279 34.78 -26.54 3.86
C LYS A 279 36.20 -26.05 3.55
N LEU A 280 36.35 -24.78 3.23
CA LEU A 280 37.65 -24.17 2.92
C LEU A 280 38.57 -24.14 4.15
N ASP A 281 38.03 -23.77 5.32
CA ASP A 281 38.75 -23.80 6.59
C ASP A 281 39.21 -25.22 6.93
N PHE A 282 38.36 -26.23 6.69
CA PHE A 282 38.73 -27.64 6.86
C PHE A 282 39.84 -28.06 5.89
N ALA A 283 39.73 -27.74 4.61
CA ALA A 283 40.75 -28.04 3.60
C ALA A 283 42.08 -27.33 3.91
N LEU A 284 42.04 -26.08 4.36
CA LEU A 284 43.22 -25.34 4.82
C LEU A 284 43.87 -26.00 6.03
N SER A 285 43.07 -26.49 6.98
CA SER A 285 43.59 -27.24 8.13
C SER A 285 44.29 -28.53 7.71
N GLN A 286 43.70 -29.27 6.75
CA GLN A 286 44.35 -30.47 6.19
C GLN A 286 45.65 -30.13 5.48
N ALA A 287 45.64 -29.12 4.60
CA ALA A 287 46.84 -28.69 3.88
C ALA A 287 47.96 -28.23 4.83
N ARG A 288 47.62 -27.57 5.95
CA ARG A 288 48.60 -27.22 7.00
C ARG A 288 49.20 -28.46 7.66
N ASN A 289 48.39 -29.45 8.01
CA ASN A 289 48.87 -30.71 8.59
C ASN A 289 49.76 -31.46 7.60
N GLU A 290 49.36 -31.54 6.33
CA GLU A 290 50.18 -32.16 5.28
C GLU A 290 51.51 -31.43 5.10
N LYS A 291 51.48 -30.09 5.08
CA LYS A 291 52.69 -29.27 5.04
C LYS A 291 53.61 -29.58 6.22
N GLU A 292 53.07 -29.64 7.44
CA GLU A 292 53.86 -29.97 8.64
C GLU A 292 54.49 -31.37 8.56
N ILE A 293 53.75 -32.36 8.05
CA ILE A 293 54.27 -33.72 7.81
C ILE A 293 55.42 -33.69 6.79
N ILE A 294 55.27 -32.92 5.70
CA ILE A 294 56.31 -32.77 4.67
C ILE A 294 57.54 -32.06 5.25
N GLU A 295 57.36 -30.96 6.00
CA GLU A 295 58.46 -30.25 6.65
C GLU A 295 59.20 -31.16 7.64
N ASN A 296 58.49 -31.94 8.46
CA ASN A 296 59.11 -32.89 9.37
C ASN A 296 59.91 -33.98 8.63
N LYS A 297 59.33 -34.60 7.60
CA LYS A 297 60.06 -35.58 6.76
C LYS A 297 61.26 -34.98 6.06
N SER A 298 61.13 -33.78 5.51
CA SER A 298 62.24 -33.08 4.86
C SER A 298 63.36 -32.77 5.86
N ASN A 299 63.03 -32.37 7.09
CA ASN A 299 64.01 -32.12 8.14
C ASN A 299 64.70 -33.42 8.59
N GLU A 300 63.96 -34.52 8.69
CA GLU A 300 64.52 -35.86 8.95
C GLU A 300 65.50 -36.28 7.84
N GLU A 301 65.10 -36.15 6.57
CA GLU A 301 65.96 -36.45 5.42
C GLU A 301 67.21 -35.56 5.38
N ILE A 302 67.08 -34.26 5.65
CA ILE A 302 68.22 -33.33 5.73
C ILE A 302 69.17 -33.76 6.87
N SER A 303 68.62 -34.11 8.04
CA SER A 303 69.43 -34.58 9.17
C SER A 303 70.16 -35.89 8.85
N GLU A 304 69.50 -36.81 8.15
CA GLU A 304 70.11 -38.06 7.71
C GLU A 304 71.21 -37.82 6.67
N LEU A 305 70.98 -36.95 5.69
CA LEU A 305 72.00 -36.53 4.71
C LEU A 305 73.20 -35.85 5.39
N GLN A 306 72.97 -35.04 6.43
CA GLN A 306 74.05 -34.45 7.23
C GLN A 306 74.87 -35.52 7.95
N LYS A 307 74.24 -36.51 8.59
CA LYS A 307 74.96 -37.63 9.21
C LYS A 307 75.75 -38.43 8.19
N GLN A 308 75.17 -38.72 7.03
CA GLN A 308 75.87 -39.42 5.94
C GLN A 308 77.08 -38.62 5.47
N LYS A 309 76.93 -37.30 5.32
CA LYS A 309 78.05 -36.41 4.99
C LYS A 309 79.16 -36.50 6.03
N GLU A 310 78.86 -36.43 7.32
CA GLU A 310 79.85 -36.58 8.40
C GLU A 310 80.57 -37.94 8.34
N VAL A 311 79.84 -39.02 8.06
CA VAL A 311 80.42 -40.36 7.88
C VAL A 311 81.37 -40.38 6.68
N TYR A 312 80.97 -39.81 5.54
CA TYR A 312 81.82 -39.74 4.36
C TYR A 312 83.06 -38.87 4.57
N GLU A 313 82.93 -37.72 5.23
CA GLU A 313 84.07 -36.86 5.59
C GLU A 313 85.06 -37.62 6.49
N LYS A 314 84.56 -38.32 7.51
CA LYS A 314 85.40 -39.16 8.38
C LYS A 314 86.09 -40.30 7.63
N LEU A 315 85.37 -40.96 6.70
CA LEU A 315 85.94 -42.01 5.86
C LEU A 315 87.04 -41.45 4.94
N LEU A 316 86.83 -40.25 4.39
CA LEU A 316 87.80 -39.55 3.56
C LEU A 316 89.06 -39.21 4.36
N ASP A 317 88.90 -38.72 5.59
CA ASP A 317 90.00 -38.45 6.52
C ASP A 317 90.78 -39.73 6.87
N ASP A 318 90.08 -40.83 7.13
CA ASP A 318 90.70 -42.13 7.39
C ASP A 318 91.49 -42.65 6.17
N ILE A 319 90.95 -42.49 4.96
CA ILE A 319 91.64 -42.83 3.70
C ILE A 319 92.88 -41.94 3.52
N LEU A 320 92.74 -40.63 3.73
CA LEU A 320 93.86 -39.68 3.67
C LEU A 320 94.95 -40.05 4.65
N LYS A 321 94.59 -40.38 5.89
CA LYS A 321 95.52 -40.84 6.95
C LYS A 321 96.22 -42.15 6.57
N LYS A 322 95.49 -43.14 6.07
CA LYS A 322 96.06 -44.41 5.56
C LYS A 322 97.00 -44.16 4.39
N PHE A 323 96.69 -43.21 3.52
CA PHE A 323 97.53 -42.82 2.39
C PHE A 323 98.84 -42.16 2.87
N THR A 324 98.80 -41.25 3.84
CA THR A 324 100.00 -40.67 4.45
C THR A 324 100.82 -41.69 5.23
N GLU A 325 100.20 -42.62 5.96
CA GLU A 325 100.90 -43.72 6.66
C GLU A 325 101.58 -44.72 5.71
N ASN A 326 101.01 -44.96 4.53
CA ASN A 326 101.59 -45.87 3.52
C ASN A 326 102.69 -45.23 2.66
N LYS A 327 102.78 -43.90 2.61
CA LYS A 327 103.82 -43.18 1.88
C LYS A 327 105.25 -43.57 2.30
N PRO A 328 105.62 -43.61 3.60
CA PRO A 328 106.95 -44.06 4.04
C PRO A 328 107.18 -45.56 3.79
N LYS A 329 106.15 -46.41 3.90
CA LYS A 329 106.26 -47.85 3.56
C LYS A 329 106.58 -48.08 2.08
N LYS A 330 105.99 -47.27 1.18
CA LYS A 330 106.30 -47.30 -0.26
C LYS A 330 107.75 -46.88 -0.53
N GLU A 331 108.25 -45.86 0.15
CA GLU A 331 109.64 -45.39 0.02
C GLU A 331 110.65 -46.43 0.54
N GLU A 332 110.34 -47.13 1.64
CA GLU A 332 111.15 -48.23 2.17
C GLU A 332 111.23 -49.42 1.19
N LEU A 333 110.09 -49.82 0.61
CA LEU A 333 110.05 -50.88 -0.41
C LEU A 333 110.83 -50.51 -1.68
N PHE A 334 110.82 -49.23 -2.09
CA PHE A 334 111.64 -48.74 -3.20
C PHE A 334 113.15 -48.81 -2.92
N LYS A 335 113.57 -48.51 -1.68
CA LYS A 335 114.96 -48.68 -1.24
C LYS A 335 115.37 -50.15 -1.23
N GLN A 336 114.53 -51.04 -0.71
CA GLN A 336 114.79 -52.49 -0.69
C GLN A 336 114.89 -53.08 -2.11
N LYS A 337 114.00 -52.68 -3.02
CA LYS A 337 114.07 -53.05 -4.45
C LYS A 337 115.41 -52.64 -5.07
N SER A 338 115.84 -51.40 -4.87
CA SER A 338 117.12 -50.88 -5.40
C SER A 338 118.34 -51.61 -4.83
N GLN A 339 118.27 -52.12 -3.60
CA GLN A 339 119.35 -52.92 -3.00
C GLN A 339 119.41 -54.34 -3.58
N LEU A 340 118.25 -54.95 -3.84
CA LEU A 340 118.16 -56.28 -4.46
C LEU A 340 118.67 -56.27 -5.90
N GLU A 341 118.33 -55.25 -6.69
CA GLU A 341 118.81 -55.09 -8.07
C GLU A 341 120.35 -55.02 -8.13
N ARG A 342 121.01 -54.33 -7.18
CA ARG A 342 122.48 -54.31 -7.08
C ARG A 342 123.09 -55.67 -6.70
N LYS A 343 122.41 -56.45 -5.85
CA LYS A 343 122.86 -57.80 -5.48
C LYS A 343 122.76 -58.76 -6.67
N ILE A 344 121.68 -58.68 -7.46
CA ILE A 344 121.48 -59.51 -8.66
C ILE A 344 122.57 -59.22 -9.70
N ALA A 345 122.84 -57.94 -10.01
CA ALA A 345 123.89 -57.56 -10.96
C ALA A 345 125.30 -58.06 -10.55
N LYS A 346 125.55 -58.19 -9.23
CA LYS A 346 126.80 -58.77 -8.71
C LYS A 346 126.84 -60.29 -8.94
N PHE A 347 125.75 -61.00 -8.65
CA PHE A 347 125.64 -62.45 -8.87
C PHE A 347 125.75 -62.84 -10.36
N GLU A 348 125.18 -62.06 -11.27
CA GLU A 348 125.29 -62.31 -12.72
C GLU A 348 126.75 -62.22 -13.20
N LYS A 349 127.52 -61.28 -12.65
CA LYS A 349 128.95 -61.10 -12.97
C LYS A 349 129.81 -62.27 -12.47
N ASP A 350 129.50 -62.79 -11.28
CA ASP A 350 130.18 -63.95 -10.70
C ASP A 350 129.83 -65.26 -11.45
N PHE A 351 128.57 -65.40 -11.90
CA PHE A 351 128.13 -66.56 -12.69
C PHE A 351 128.83 -66.64 -14.06
N GLN A 352 128.98 -65.50 -14.76
CA GLN A 352 129.74 -65.46 -16.01
C GLN A 352 131.21 -65.90 -15.83
N ARG A 353 131.83 -65.52 -14.69
CA ARG A 353 133.21 -65.92 -14.35
C ARG A 353 133.33 -67.43 -14.11
N LEU A 354 132.37 -68.03 -13.39
CA LEU A 354 132.30 -69.47 -13.15
C LEU A 354 132.02 -70.28 -14.43
N SER A 355 131.23 -69.73 -15.36
CA SER A 355 130.97 -70.37 -16.67
C SER A 355 132.25 -70.54 -17.49
N ILE A 356 133.14 -69.54 -17.50
CA ILE A 356 134.44 -69.59 -18.21
C ILE A 356 135.34 -70.67 -17.63
N VAL A 357 135.43 -70.76 -16.29
CA VAL A 357 136.24 -71.78 -15.59
C VAL A 357 135.69 -73.20 -15.84
N SER A 358 134.36 -73.36 -15.89
CA SER A 358 133.73 -74.64 -16.19
C SER A 358 134.04 -75.14 -17.61
N THR A 359 134.05 -74.23 -18.60
CA THR A 359 134.43 -74.59 -19.97
C THR A 359 135.89 -75.05 -20.09
N GLU A 360 136.83 -74.41 -19.39
CA GLU A 360 138.25 -74.84 -19.38
C GLU A 360 138.45 -76.23 -18.75
N TRP A 361 137.72 -76.55 -17.69
CA TRP A 361 137.77 -77.87 -17.05
C TRP A 361 137.19 -78.98 -17.93
N LYS A 362 136.12 -78.71 -18.68
CA LYS A 362 135.57 -79.67 -19.67
C LYS A 362 136.57 -80.02 -20.77
N THR A 363 137.36 -79.06 -21.24
CA THR A 363 138.39 -79.29 -22.28
C THR A 363 139.55 -80.12 -21.74
N LYS A 364 140.01 -79.84 -20.52
CA LYS A 364 141.07 -80.63 -19.84
C LYS A 364 140.62 -82.07 -19.53
N LEU A 365 139.34 -82.28 -19.19
CA LEU A 365 138.80 -83.62 -18.93
C LEU A 365 138.67 -84.47 -20.20
N LYS A 366 138.29 -83.88 -21.34
CA LYS A 366 138.24 -84.57 -22.64
C LYS A 366 139.62 -85.07 -23.10
N ALA A 367 140.67 -84.25 -22.95
CA ALA A 367 142.03 -84.65 -23.27
C ALA A 367 142.54 -85.81 -22.39
N LYS A 368 142.19 -85.80 -21.09
CA LYS A 368 142.57 -86.86 -20.15
C LYS A 368 141.86 -88.18 -20.44
N ASN A 369 140.62 -88.16 -20.92
CA ASN A 369 139.87 -89.37 -21.29
C ASN A 369 140.34 -89.98 -22.62
N GLN A 370 140.81 -89.17 -23.59
CA GLN A 370 141.41 -89.69 -24.83
C GLN A 370 142.72 -90.44 -24.57
N ILE A 371 143.58 -89.93 -23.69
CA ILE A 371 144.83 -90.62 -23.29
C ILE A 371 144.53 -91.92 -22.53
N LYS A 372 143.49 -91.94 -21.69
CA LYS A 372 143.06 -93.14 -20.96
C LYS A 372 142.58 -94.25 -21.92
N GLN A 373 141.80 -93.89 -22.95
CA GLN A 373 141.29 -94.87 -23.93
C GLN A 373 142.42 -95.47 -24.78
N GLN A 374 143.40 -94.66 -25.16
CA GLN A 374 144.58 -95.10 -25.94
C GLN A 374 145.45 -96.12 -25.15
N ILE A 375 145.58 -95.94 -23.83
CA ILE A 375 146.29 -96.88 -22.95
C ILE A 375 145.53 -98.21 -22.78
N PHE A 376 144.19 -98.19 -22.74
CA PHE A 376 143.40 -99.42 -22.66
C PHE A 376 143.45 -100.22 -23.96
N ASP A 377 143.40 -99.56 -25.12
CA ASP A 377 143.50 -100.21 -26.42
C ASP A 377 144.88 -100.88 -26.64
N ASP A 378 145.96 -100.31 -26.09
CA ASP A 378 147.30 -100.91 -26.09
C ASP A 378 147.40 -102.12 -25.15
N ILE A 379 146.77 -102.06 -23.97
CA ILE A 379 146.72 -103.19 -23.02
C ILE A 379 145.93 -104.38 -23.60
N ASP A 380 144.85 -104.13 -24.33
CA ASP A 380 144.06 -105.18 -25.00
C ASP A 380 144.80 -105.78 -26.21
N ARG A 381 145.63 -105.00 -26.91
CA ARG A 381 146.54 -105.53 -27.95
C ARG A 381 147.62 -106.44 -27.36
N TYR A 382 148.26 -106.05 -26.27
CA TYR A 382 149.29 -106.87 -25.63
C TYR A 382 148.71 -108.12 -24.95
N SER A 383 147.51 -108.02 -24.37
CA SER A 383 146.81 -109.17 -23.77
C SER A 383 146.35 -110.20 -24.80
N ASN A 384 145.90 -109.78 -25.99
CA ASN A 384 145.55 -110.70 -27.08
C ASN A 384 146.78 -111.34 -27.75
N THR A 385 147.94 -110.67 -27.72
CA THR A 385 149.21 -111.25 -28.18
C THR A 385 149.72 -112.30 -27.19
N LEU A 386 149.56 -112.06 -25.88
CA LEU A 386 149.87 -113.01 -24.81
C LEU A 386 148.93 -114.23 -24.79
N LEU A 387 147.62 -114.06 -25.06
CA LEU A 387 146.67 -115.16 -25.18
C LEU A 387 146.92 -116.05 -26.40
N LYS A 388 147.35 -115.47 -27.54
CA LYS A 388 147.78 -116.25 -28.71
C LYS A 388 149.08 -117.05 -28.47
N LEU A 389 150.04 -116.49 -27.73
CA LEU A 389 151.24 -117.24 -27.29
C LEU A 389 150.90 -118.34 -26.26
N GLN A 390 149.81 -118.20 -25.52
CA GLN A 390 149.34 -119.18 -24.53
C GLN A 390 148.54 -120.33 -25.15
N GLU A 391 147.94 -120.14 -26.34
CA GLU A 391 147.23 -121.16 -27.11
C GLU A 391 148.14 -121.94 -28.09
N GLU A 392 149.24 -121.35 -28.57
CA GLU A 392 150.29 -122.09 -29.31
C GLU A 392 151.15 -123.01 -28.41
N CYS A 393 151.07 -122.87 -27.07
CA CYS A 393 151.70 -123.76 -26.10
C CYS A 393 150.95 -125.09 -25.84
N LYS A 394 149.85 -125.40 -26.55
CA LYS A 394 149.09 -126.66 -26.36
C LYS A 394 149.14 -127.65 -27.53
N THR A 395 149.92 -127.36 -28.56
CA THR A 395 150.26 -128.31 -29.64
C THR A 395 151.67 -128.01 -30.15
N SER A 396 152.60 -128.94 -29.90
CA SER A 396 153.99 -129.06 -30.40
C SER A 396 155.11 -128.83 -29.35
N ASP A 397 155.75 -129.93 -29.00
CA ASP A 397 157.18 -130.14 -28.67
C ASP A 397 157.85 -129.47 -27.45
N VAL A 398 157.27 -129.63 -26.26
CA VAL A 398 158.02 -129.46 -25.00
C VAL A 398 158.18 -130.78 -24.23
N GLU A 399 157.26 -131.74 -24.37
CA GLU A 399 157.39 -133.09 -23.79
C GLU A 399 158.48 -133.94 -24.48
N GLN A 400 158.70 -133.77 -25.80
CA GLN A 400 159.83 -134.41 -26.49
C GLN A 400 161.21 -133.81 -26.11
N TYR A 401 161.25 -132.53 -25.72
CA TYR A 401 162.49 -131.86 -25.30
C TYR A 401 162.84 -132.16 -23.83
N LEU A 402 161.83 -132.38 -22.97
CA LEU A 402 162.01 -132.80 -21.59
C LEU A 402 162.40 -134.28 -21.48
N ASP A 403 161.82 -135.19 -22.25
CA ASP A 403 162.23 -136.60 -22.27
C ASP A 403 163.63 -136.81 -22.88
N MET A 404 163.98 -136.05 -23.92
CA MET A 404 165.32 -136.08 -24.52
C MET A 404 166.38 -135.46 -23.60
N ARG A 405 166.06 -134.38 -22.86
CA ARG A 405 166.97 -133.80 -21.86
C ARG A 405 167.12 -134.66 -20.61
N GLN A 406 166.07 -135.36 -20.18
CA GLN A 406 166.13 -136.26 -19.01
C GLN A 406 166.93 -137.53 -19.33
N SER A 407 166.76 -138.09 -20.54
CA SER A 407 167.56 -139.22 -21.06
C SER A 407 169.04 -138.88 -21.30
N GLU A 408 169.34 -137.64 -21.71
CA GLU A 408 170.70 -137.14 -21.91
C GLU A 408 171.40 -136.83 -20.57
N ASN A 409 170.65 -136.33 -19.56
CA ASN A 409 171.17 -136.13 -18.21
C ASN A 409 171.43 -137.45 -17.47
N ASP A 410 170.56 -138.46 -17.63
CA ASP A 410 170.78 -139.77 -17.02
C ASP A 410 171.95 -140.54 -17.67
N SER A 411 172.16 -140.38 -18.98
CA SER A 411 173.34 -140.91 -19.68
C SER A 411 174.64 -140.20 -19.22
N LEU A 412 174.62 -138.87 -19.10
CA LEU A 412 175.76 -138.10 -18.58
C LEU A 412 176.01 -138.39 -17.09
N LEU A 413 174.99 -138.66 -16.28
CA LEU A 413 175.16 -139.00 -14.85
C LEU A 413 175.75 -140.40 -14.66
N ILE A 414 175.40 -141.36 -15.53
CA ILE A 414 176.01 -142.70 -15.54
C ILE A 414 177.46 -142.62 -16.02
N GLU A 415 177.75 -141.86 -17.08
CA GLU A 415 179.09 -141.67 -17.61
C GLU A 415 180.00 -140.88 -16.66
N ASN A 416 179.47 -139.88 -15.97
CA ASN A 416 180.18 -139.11 -14.95
C ASN A 416 180.47 -139.96 -13.70
N LYS A 417 179.55 -140.81 -13.23
CA LYS A 417 179.84 -141.79 -12.17
C LYS A 417 180.91 -142.81 -12.59
N LYS A 418 180.95 -143.18 -13.86
CA LYS A 418 181.97 -144.10 -14.43
C LYS A 418 183.34 -143.43 -14.50
N LEU A 419 183.41 -142.20 -15.01
CA LEU A 419 184.64 -141.40 -15.10
C LEU A 419 185.16 -141.01 -13.72
N GLU A 420 184.30 -140.68 -12.76
CA GLU A 420 184.71 -140.36 -11.40
C GLU A 420 185.21 -141.59 -10.64
N SER A 421 184.64 -142.78 -10.90
CA SER A 421 185.17 -144.05 -10.40
C SER A 421 186.59 -144.32 -10.94
N ILE A 422 186.82 -144.07 -12.23
CA ILE A 422 188.15 -144.15 -12.86
C ILE A 422 189.09 -143.09 -12.28
N LEU A 423 188.61 -141.87 -12.03
CA LEU A 423 189.38 -140.78 -11.43
C LEU A 423 189.78 -141.12 -9.98
N ARG A 424 188.88 -141.72 -9.20
CA ARG A 424 189.16 -142.18 -7.83
C ARG A 424 190.19 -143.29 -7.79
N VAL A 425 190.16 -144.22 -8.74
CA VAL A 425 191.20 -145.27 -8.85
C VAL A 425 192.55 -144.67 -9.25
N THR A 426 192.55 -143.70 -10.18
CA THR A 426 193.77 -143.03 -10.66
C THR A 426 194.39 -142.14 -9.58
N LEU A 427 193.58 -141.37 -8.85
CA LEU A 427 194.02 -140.56 -7.70
C LEU A 427 194.57 -141.42 -6.57
N LYS A 428 193.99 -142.61 -6.33
CA LYS A 428 194.50 -143.56 -5.33
C LYS A 428 195.86 -144.15 -5.73
N ASN A 429 196.14 -144.29 -7.03
CA ASN A 429 197.45 -144.70 -7.53
C ASN A 429 198.48 -143.55 -7.48
N ILE A 430 198.06 -142.31 -7.72
CA ILE A 430 198.93 -141.12 -7.58
C ILE A 430 199.29 -140.88 -6.11
N GLN A 431 198.33 -140.99 -5.18
CA GLN A 431 198.63 -140.95 -3.74
C GLN A 431 199.61 -142.04 -3.32
N LYS A 432 199.50 -143.25 -3.91
CA LYS A 432 200.45 -144.33 -3.66
C LYS A 432 201.85 -144.03 -4.21
N MET A 433 201.96 -143.28 -5.31
CA MET A 433 203.23 -142.82 -5.87
C MET A 433 203.84 -141.63 -5.10
N ASP A 434 203.01 -140.71 -4.60
CA ASP A 434 203.48 -139.58 -3.80
C ASP A 434 203.95 -140.04 -2.42
N ASP A 435 203.31 -141.04 -1.82
CA ASP A 435 203.78 -141.68 -0.59
C ASP A 435 205.13 -142.41 -0.82
N GLN A 436 205.34 -143.01 -2.00
CA GLN A 436 206.64 -143.58 -2.40
C GLN A 436 207.71 -142.50 -2.68
N ASN A 437 207.31 -141.31 -3.17
CA ASN A 437 208.20 -140.17 -3.32
C ASN A 437 208.54 -139.49 -1.98
N LEU A 438 207.63 -139.53 -1.01
CA LEU A 438 207.87 -139.18 0.40
C LEU A 438 208.93 -140.09 1.01
N GLU A 439 208.93 -141.39 0.69
CA GLU A 439 209.98 -142.34 1.08
C GLU A 439 211.33 -142.11 0.36
N LEU A 440 211.31 -141.76 -0.94
CA LEU A 440 212.51 -141.47 -1.72
C LEU A 440 213.18 -140.14 -1.35
N LYS A 441 212.42 -139.09 -1.05
CA LYS A 441 212.99 -137.82 -0.55
C LYS A 441 213.53 -137.93 0.87
N ALA A 442 212.87 -138.71 1.73
CA ALA A 442 213.39 -139.05 3.06
C ALA A 442 214.72 -139.82 2.96
N SER A 443 214.90 -140.65 1.92
CA SER A 443 216.15 -141.36 1.62
C SER A 443 217.25 -140.47 1.00
N ILE A 444 216.88 -139.45 0.20
CA ILE A 444 217.86 -138.55 -0.46
C ILE A 444 218.43 -137.47 0.47
N LEU A 445 217.64 -136.91 1.41
CA LEU A 445 218.18 -135.91 2.35
C LEU A 445 218.93 -136.53 3.53
N GLN A 446 218.69 -137.80 3.86
CA GLN A 446 219.62 -138.59 4.69
C GLN A 446 220.99 -138.80 4.01
N TYR A 447 221.09 -138.66 2.67
CA TYR A 447 222.35 -138.77 1.91
C TYR A 447 223.16 -137.46 1.76
N GLN A 448 222.65 -136.32 2.26
CA GLN A 448 223.45 -135.08 2.35
C GLN A 448 223.82 -134.68 3.79
N SER A 449 223.46 -135.51 4.77
CA SER A 449 224.32 -135.67 5.95
C SER A 449 225.59 -136.41 5.49
N ASN A 450 226.75 -135.75 5.60
CA ASN A 450 228.13 -136.29 5.50
C ASN A 450 228.72 -136.57 4.09
N PRO A 451 230.07 -136.53 3.94
CA PRO A 451 231.12 -135.83 4.70
C PRO A 451 232.22 -135.18 3.81
N SER A 452 233.10 -134.37 4.40
CA SER A 452 234.53 -134.26 4.03
C SER A 452 234.93 -134.16 2.53
N GLN A 453 235.02 -132.95 1.98
CA GLN A 453 236.19 -132.36 1.27
C GLN A 453 235.79 -131.06 0.58
#